data_AF-A0A418ZPC3-F1
#
_entry.id   AF-A0A418ZPC3-F1
#
_cell.length_a   1.000
_cell.length_b   1.000
_cell.length_c   1.000
_cell.angle_alpha   90.00
_cell.angle_beta   90.00
_cell.angle_gamma   90.00
#
_symmetry.space_group_name_H-M   'P 1'
#
loop_
_entity.id
_entity.type
_entity.pdbx_description
1 polymer ?
#
loop_
_entity_poly.entity_id
_entity_poly.type
_entity_poly.pdbx_seq_one_letter_code
_entity_poly.pdbx_strand_id
1 'polypeptide(L)' 'HSAIDGRTIRRKGYALSLRHRKRIEEAFGWAKTIAGAAQTAYRGIERVRASFIMALAAGNLARLPKLLAA' A
#
# COMPACT_ATOMS: atom_id res chain seq x y z
N HIS A 1 -5.15 2.83 20.29
CA HIS A 1 -4.01 3.48 20.97
C HIS A 1 -2.73 2.87 20.40
N SER A 2 -1.86 3.64 19.74
CA SER A 2 -0.59 3.10 19.23
C SER A 2 0.41 3.02 20.38
N ALA A 3 1.09 1.89 20.58
CA ALA A 3 2.05 1.67 21.66
C ALA A 3 3.40 2.40 21.45
N ILE A 4 3.39 3.53 20.75
CA ILE A 4 4.60 4.28 20.37
C ILE A 4 4.86 5.37 21.40
N ASP A 5 6.08 5.37 21.96
CA ASP A 5 6.57 6.38 22.90
C ASP A 5 6.45 7.80 22.32
N GLY A 6 5.92 8.74 23.12
CA GLY A 6 5.80 10.15 22.78
C GLY A 6 7.13 10.81 22.41
N ARG A 7 8.27 10.31 22.90
CA ARG A 7 9.61 10.78 22.48
C ARG A 7 9.88 10.55 20.99
N THR A 8 9.32 9.50 20.41
CA THR A 8 9.44 9.18 18.97
C THR A 8 8.53 10.09 18.15
N ILE A 9 7.33 10.40 18.66
CA ILE A 9 6.32 11.21 17.98
C ILE A 9 6.79 12.67 17.79
N ARG A 10 7.56 13.21 18.73
CA ARG A 10 8.08 14.60 18.70
C ARG A 10 9.05 14.89 17.55
N ARG A 11 9.61 13.87 16.90
CA ARG A 11 10.60 14.06 15.83
C ARG A 11 9.88 14.34 14.51
N LYS A 12 10.33 15.37 13.77
CA LYS A 12 9.82 15.67 12.40
C LYS A 12 9.83 14.44 11.47
N GLY A 13 10.82 13.56 11.65
CA GLY A 13 10.94 12.30 10.92
C GLY A 13 9.75 11.34 11.11
N TYR A 14 9.14 11.32 12.29
CA TYR A 14 7.99 10.45 12.56
C TYR A 14 6.77 10.84 11.71
N ALA A 15 6.51 12.15 11.58
CA ALA A 15 5.43 12.66 10.73
C ALA A 15 5.66 12.37 9.23
N LEU A 16 6.92 12.34 8.78
CA LEU A 16 7.27 11.91 7.41
C LEU A 16 7.02 10.41 7.24
N SER A 17 7.52 9.58 8.16
CA SER A 17 7.31 8.13 8.13
C SER A 17 5.83 7.75 8.11
N LEU A 18 4.97 8.46 8.88
CA LEU A 18 3.53 8.23 8.85
C LEU A 18 2.90 8.51 7.47
N ARG A 19 3.35 9.57 6.78
CA ARG A 19 2.88 9.88 5.42
C ARG A 19 3.28 8.80 4.41
N HIS A 20 4.52 8.30 4.49
CA HIS A 20 4.98 7.20 3.63
C HIS A 20 4.26 5.88 3.94
N ARG A 21 4.10 5.55 5.23
CA ARG A 21 3.38 4.36 5.68
C ARG A 21 1.95 4.33 5.16
N LYS A 22 1.23 5.47 5.26
CA LYS A 22 -0.14 5.57 4.72
C LYS A 22 -0.20 5.24 3.23
N ARG A 23 0.71 5.80 2.42
CA ARG A 23 0.75 5.54 0.96
C ARG A 23 0.99 4.07 0.62
N ILE A 24 1.85 3.41 1.40
CA ILE A 24 2.19 1.99 1.22
C ILE A 24 1.01 1.12 1.67
N GLU A 25 0.49 1.33 2.88
CA GLU A 25 -0.61 0.55 3.44
C GLU A 25 -1.89 0.67 2.61
N GLU A 26 -2.20 1.84 2.06
CA GLU A 26 -3.36 2.02 1.16
C GLU A 26 -3.23 1.15 -0.10
N ALA A 27 -2.04 1.08 -0.71
CA ALA A 27 -1.82 0.25 -1.88
C ALA A 27 -1.93 -1.26 -1.56
N PHE A 28 -1.36 -1.70 -0.44
CA PHE A 28 -1.48 -3.08 0.01
C PHE A 28 -2.89 -3.46 0.45
N GLY A 29 -3.60 -2.53 1.10
CA GLY A 29 -5.01 -2.69 1.45
C GLY A 29 -5.86 -2.91 0.20
N TRP A 30 -5.72 -2.02 -0.79
CA TRP A 30 -6.44 -2.14 -2.06
C TRP A 30 -6.12 -3.44 -2.81
N ALA A 31 -4.84 -3.82 -2.89
CA ALA A 31 -4.43 -5.07 -3.53
C ALA A 31 -5.08 -6.30 -2.87
N LYS A 32 -5.22 -6.28 -1.54
CA LYS A 32 -5.86 -7.37 -0.79
C LYS A 32 -7.37 -7.40 -0.98
N THR A 33 -8.03 -6.25 -0.90
CA THR A 33 -9.51 -6.18 -0.89
C THR A 33 -10.12 -6.23 -2.28
N ILE A 34 -9.45 -5.66 -3.28
CA ILE A 34 -10.00 -5.52 -4.65
C ILE A 34 -9.27 -6.42 -5.64
N ALA A 35 -7.94 -6.54 -5.54
CA ALA A 35 -7.14 -7.30 -6.50
C ALA A 35 -6.87 -8.76 -6.11
N GLY A 36 -7.55 -9.29 -5.07
CA GLY A 36 -7.48 -10.70 -4.69
C GLY A 36 -6.17 -11.14 -4.02
N ALA A 37 -5.30 -10.21 -3.61
CA ALA A 37 -4.02 -10.56 -2.98
C ALA A 37 -4.16 -11.09 -1.53
N ALA A 38 -5.34 -10.99 -0.92
CA ALA A 38 -5.61 -11.55 0.40
C ALA A 38 -5.58 -13.09 0.41
N GLN A 39 -6.05 -13.71 -0.68
CA GLN A 39 -6.06 -15.15 -0.88
C GLN A 39 -5.80 -15.45 -2.36
N THR A 40 -4.54 -15.73 -2.68
CA THR A 40 -4.14 -15.96 -4.07
C THR A 40 -4.64 -17.29 -4.60
N ALA A 41 -5.18 -17.28 -5.83
CA ALA A 41 -5.53 -18.50 -6.57
C ALA A 41 -4.31 -19.15 -7.27
N TYR A 42 -3.16 -18.47 -7.29
CA TYR A 42 -1.97 -18.92 -8.00
C TYR A 42 -1.06 -19.78 -7.11
N ARG A 43 -0.44 -20.79 -7.72
CA ARG A 43 0.61 -21.61 -7.10
C ARG A 43 1.99 -21.26 -7.70
N GLY A 44 3.00 -21.15 -6.85
CA GLY A 44 4.38 -20.83 -7.22
C GLY A 44 4.72 -19.33 -7.19
N ILE A 45 5.96 -19.01 -6.81
CA ILE A 45 6.42 -17.63 -6.57
C ILE A 45 6.27 -16.76 -7.82
N GLU A 46 6.64 -17.27 -8.99
CA GLU A 46 6.61 -16.48 -10.24
C GLU A 46 5.19 -16.04 -10.62
N ARG A 47 4.20 -16.93 -10.48
CA ARG A 47 2.81 -16.59 -10.79
C ARG A 47 2.22 -15.60 -9.79
N VAL A 48 2.53 -15.78 -8.50
CA VAL A 48 2.12 -14.84 -7.46
C VAL A 48 2.77 -13.48 -7.67
N ARG A 49 4.06 -13.43 -8.02
CA ARG A 49 4.80 -12.20 -8.34
C ARG A 49 4.15 -11.46 -9.51
N ALA A 50 3.86 -12.16 -10.61
CA ALA A 50 3.22 -11.55 -11.78
C ALA A 50 1.85 -10.94 -11.43
N SER A 51 0.99 -11.69 -10.73
CA SER A 51 -0.32 -11.19 -10.28
C SER A 51 -0.18 -9.97 -9.35
N PHE A 52 0.76 -10.02 -8.41
CA PHE A 52 1.00 -8.91 -7.47
C PHE A 52 1.47 -7.63 -8.18
N ILE A 53 2.41 -7.73 -9.13
CA ILE A 53 2.88 -6.59 -9.92
C ILE A 53 1.73 -5.99 -10.74
N MET A 54 0.94 -6.84 -11.40
CA MET A 54 -0.22 -6.40 -12.17
C MET A 54 -1.25 -5.67 -11.30
N ALA A 55 -1.53 -6.19 -10.10
CA ALA A 55 -2.43 -5.54 -9.13
C ALA A 55 -1.93 -4.15 -8.73
N LEU A 56 -0.64 -3.99 -8.41
CA LEU A 56 -0.08 -2.69 -8.06
C LEU A 56 -0.06 -1.71 -9.26
N ALA A 57 0.22 -2.20 -10.46
CA ALA A 57 0.16 -1.40 -11.67
C ALA A 57 -1.27 -0.88 -11.94
N ALA A 58 -2.27 -1.75 -11.83
CA ALA A 58 -3.69 -1.36 -11.92
C ALA A 58 -4.07 -0.34 -10.84
N GLY A 59 -3.58 -0.52 -9.61
CA GLY A 59 -3.77 0.44 -8.51
C GLY A 59 -3.13 1.80 -8.77
N ASN A 60 -2.04 1.88 -9.55
CA ASN A 60 -1.49 3.17 -10.01
C ASN A 60 -2.44 3.84 -11.00
N LEU A 61 -2.97 3.10 -11.98
CA LEU A 61 -3.91 3.61 -12.98
C LEU A 61 -5.20 4.12 -12.33
N ALA A 62 -5.77 3.36 -11.38
CA ALA A 62 -6.97 3.76 -10.66
C ALA A 62 -6.80 5.07 -9.85
N ARG A 63 -5.56 5.42 -9.48
CA ARG A 63 -5.25 6.65 -8.75
C ARG A 63 -5.02 7.86 -9.67
N LEU A 64 -4.74 7.66 -10.96
CA LEU A 64 -4.42 8.75 -11.89
C LEU A 64 -5.50 9.84 -11.96
N PRO A 65 -6.81 9.54 -12.06
CA PRO A 65 -7.83 10.60 -12.15
C PRO A 65 -7.80 11.54 -10.95
N LYS A 66 -7.58 11.00 -9.74
CA LYS A 66 -7.47 11.80 -8.52
C LYS A 66 -6.21 12.66 -8.49
N LEU A 67 -5.11 12.19 -9.08
CA LEU A 67 -3.85 12.93 -9.16
C LEU A 67 -3.90 14.03 -10.22
N LEU A 68 -4.61 13.81 -11.32
CA LEU A 68 -4.77 14.80 -12.40
C LEU A 68 -5.76 15.91 -12.04
N ALA A 69 -6.67 15.66 -11.10
CA ALA A 69 -7.62 16.64 -10.59
C ALA A 69 -7.09 17.44 -9.38
N ALA A 70 -5.86 17.17 -8.94
CA ALA A 70 -5.25 17.77 -7.75
C ALA A 70 -4.37 18.99 -8.07
#